data_AF-C1ABA9-F1
#
_entry.id   AF-C1ABA9-F1
#
_cell.length_a   1.000
_cell.length_b   1.000
_cell.length_c   1.000
_cell.angle_alpha   90.00
_cell.angle_beta   90.00
_cell.angle_gamma   90.00
#
_symmetry.space_group_name_H-M   'P 1'
#
loop_
_entity.id
_entity.type
_entity.pdbx_description
1 polymer ?
#
loop_
_entity_poly.entity_id
_entity_poly.type
_entity_poly.pdbx_seq_one_letter_code
_entity_poly.pdbx_strand_id
1 'polypeptide(L)'
;MPHDRTSQLGFDFFSAPVAAPEVTPLHVVSPMVLLAPVTLPAVSIVPAVVPLPVAPMPVTPMPRSQALPEPSLLGMEATPRAMMVDVTPVVEPRPARGRSALRARTAVLFSRLQDLGLRGVDALVLMRTRTVMVSLIGRTLRVHEGYADAPERVLRAVVAFAIARTKTERQAARDVILAHDVERAPVPRRRETARPGDLPMLAQLAEAHRQLNAQWFAGALNGIPVRLSGRMATRLGHFDPGSKHTPPEIVLSRTHITRHGWREAMHTLLHEMVHQWQHETGRAVDHGAEFRQKAREVGITPAARRDVTPLERKKRSGVG
;
A
#
# COMPACT_ATOMS: atom_id res chain seq x y z
N MET A 1 -0.65 25.86 -26.14
CA MET A 1 -0.18 25.30 -24.85
C MET A 1 -1.13 24.18 -24.44
N PRO A 2 -0.84 22.90 -24.67
CA PRO A 2 -1.78 21.83 -24.31
C PRO A 2 -1.51 21.35 -22.87
N HIS A 3 -2.59 21.24 -22.10
CA HIS A 3 -2.60 20.72 -20.74
C HIS A 3 -2.40 19.20 -20.71
N ASP A 4 -1.34 18.77 -20.01
CA ASP A 4 -1.03 17.36 -19.76
C ASP A 4 -2.02 16.78 -18.74
N ARG A 5 -2.85 15.80 -19.15
CA ARG A 5 -3.76 15.07 -18.27
C ARG A 5 -3.11 13.76 -17.83
N THR A 6 -2.54 13.76 -16.64
CA THR A 6 -2.02 12.58 -15.92
C THR A 6 -3.19 11.72 -15.45
N SER A 7 -3.26 10.43 -15.81
CA SER A 7 -4.24 9.46 -15.30
C SER A 7 -3.54 8.17 -14.89
N GLN A 8 -3.29 7.98 -13.59
CA GLN A 8 -2.43 6.89 -13.12
C GLN A 8 -3.22 5.78 -12.42
N LEU A 9 -3.49 4.59 -13.00
CA LEU A 9 -3.92 3.47 -12.12
C LEU A 9 -2.75 2.95 -11.31
N GLY A 10 -2.50 3.63 -10.21
CA GLY A 10 -2.11 3.01 -8.97
C GLY A 10 -2.61 3.82 -7.80
N PHE A 11 -3.62 3.30 -7.10
CA PHE A 11 -4.32 3.96 -5.99
C PHE A 11 -4.42 5.47 -6.20
N ASP A 12 -5.27 5.88 -7.16
CA ASP A 12 -5.46 7.28 -7.48
C ASP A 12 -6.25 7.97 -6.36
N PHE A 13 -5.51 8.71 -5.54
CA PHE A 13 -5.90 10.02 -5.03
C PHE A 13 -6.59 10.85 -6.13
N PHE A 14 -7.87 11.20 -5.95
CA PHE A 14 -8.50 12.32 -6.67
C PHE A 14 -9.39 13.14 -5.74
N SER A 15 -9.15 14.46 -5.72
CA SER A 15 -10.16 15.48 -5.43
C SER A 15 -10.07 16.58 -6.48
N ALA A 16 -11.21 16.89 -7.11
CA ALA A 16 -11.60 18.22 -7.59
C ALA A 16 -13.15 18.25 -7.75
N PRO A 17 -13.79 19.41 -7.56
CA PRO A 17 -15.19 19.50 -7.12
C PRO A 17 -16.18 19.48 -8.29
N VAL A 18 -17.38 18.95 -8.05
CA VAL A 18 -18.55 19.14 -8.91
C VAL A 18 -19.51 20.06 -8.15
N ALA A 19 -19.84 21.19 -8.78
CA ALA A 19 -20.87 22.11 -8.33
C ALA A 19 -22.24 21.41 -8.33
N ALA A 20 -23.00 21.62 -7.26
CA ALA A 20 -24.37 21.11 -7.12
C ALA A 20 -25.31 21.88 -8.06
N PRO A 21 -26.28 21.22 -8.72
CA PRO A 21 -27.44 21.91 -9.25
C PRO A 21 -28.46 22.16 -8.11
N GLU A 22 -29.02 23.37 -8.11
CA GLU A 22 -30.24 23.71 -7.37
C GLU A 22 -31.36 22.74 -7.73
N VAL A 23 -32.01 22.18 -6.71
CA VAL A 23 -33.25 21.42 -6.84
C VAL A 23 -34.34 22.21 -6.11
N THR A 24 -35.30 22.69 -6.87
CA THR A 24 -36.57 23.25 -6.41
C THR A 24 -37.43 22.18 -5.73
N PRO A 25 -38.13 22.48 -4.63
CA PRO A 25 -38.92 21.49 -3.90
C PRO A 25 -40.29 21.29 -4.57
N LEU A 26 -40.60 20.05 -4.94
CA LEU A 26 -41.97 19.61 -5.21
C LEU A 26 -42.57 19.00 -3.95
N HIS A 27 -43.71 19.56 -3.54
CA HIS A 27 -44.62 19.03 -2.54
C HIS A 27 -44.96 17.56 -2.82
N VAL A 28 -44.74 16.68 -1.84
CA VAL A 28 -45.45 15.40 -1.77
C VAL A 28 -45.93 15.16 -0.32
N VAL A 29 -47.19 14.77 -0.29
CA VAL A 29 -48.13 14.64 0.82
C VAL A 29 -47.73 13.50 1.77
N SER A 30 -47.85 13.74 3.08
CA SER A 30 -47.76 12.71 4.12
C SER A 30 -48.98 11.79 4.10
N PRO A 31 -48.81 10.52 4.49
CA PRO A 31 -49.83 9.86 5.31
C PRO A 31 -49.28 9.49 6.69
N MET A 32 -50.03 9.90 7.71
CA MET A 32 -49.96 9.37 9.08
C MET A 32 -50.04 7.84 9.05
N VAL A 33 -49.09 7.17 9.70
CA VAL A 33 -49.27 5.79 10.15
C VAL A 33 -48.97 5.75 11.65
N LEU A 34 -49.98 5.28 12.40
CA LEU A 34 -49.96 5.14 13.84
C LEU A 34 -48.86 4.17 14.31
N LEU A 35 -48.22 4.55 15.42
CA LEU A 35 -47.30 3.77 16.23
C LEU A 35 -47.99 2.54 16.85
N ALA A 36 -47.30 1.40 16.82
CA ALA A 36 -47.44 0.32 17.79
C ALA A 36 -46.17 0.24 18.64
N PRO A 37 -46.25 0.03 19.97
CA PRO A 37 -45.07 -0.05 20.82
C PRO A 37 -44.34 -1.38 20.62
N VAL A 38 -43.05 -1.31 20.27
CA VAL A 38 -42.14 -2.44 20.26
C VAL A 38 -41.61 -2.65 21.68
N THR A 39 -41.99 -3.75 22.31
CA THR A 39 -41.40 -4.27 23.55
C THR A 39 -39.97 -4.74 23.31
N LEU A 40 -39.01 -4.13 24.02
CA LEU A 40 -37.61 -4.58 24.07
C LEU A 40 -37.47 -5.76 25.04
N PRO A 41 -36.75 -6.85 24.70
CA PRO A 41 -36.40 -7.88 25.67
C PRO A 41 -35.29 -7.39 26.60
N ALA A 42 -35.39 -7.80 27.87
CA ALA A 42 -34.45 -7.52 28.94
C ALA A 42 -33.04 -8.02 28.61
N VAL A 43 -32.04 -7.14 28.70
CA VAL A 43 -30.62 -7.49 28.63
C VAL A 43 -30.20 -8.08 29.96
N SER A 44 -29.86 -9.37 29.94
CA SER A 44 -29.28 -10.10 31.08
C SER A 44 -27.84 -9.65 31.29
N ILE A 45 -27.56 -9.09 32.48
CA ILE A 45 -26.22 -8.68 32.90
C ILE A 45 -25.49 -9.96 33.38
N VAL A 46 -24.48 -10.39 32.62
CA VAL A 46 -23.56 -11.46 33.04
C VAL A 46 -22.48 -10.83 33.93
N PRO A 47 -22.19 -11.36 35.13
CA PRO A 47 -21.16 -10.81 36.00
C PRO A 47 -19.75 -11.05 35.42
N ALA A 48 -18.88 -10.06 35.62
CA ALA A 48 -17.48 -10.06 35.21
C ALA A 48 -16.69 -11.19 35.87
N VAL A 49 -16.02 -11.99 35.05
CA VAL A 49 -15.03 -12.99 35.50
C VAL A 49 -13.74 -12.27 35.85
N VAL A 50 -13.36 -12.33 37.12
CA VAL A 50 -12.07 -11.84 37.63
C VAL A 50 -10.97 -12.86 37.28
N PRO A 51 -9.89 -12.48 36.57
CA PRO A 51 -8.79 -13.40 36.31
C PRO A 51 -7.93 -13.61 37.56
N LEU A 52 -7.65 -14.87 37.87
CA LEU A 52 -6.71 -15.30 38.92
C LEU A 52 -5.25 -14.97 38.53
N PRO A 53 -4.38 -14.66 39.51
CA PRO A 53 -2.97 -14.41 39.26
C PRO A 53 -2.21 -15.70 38.93
N VAL A 54 -1.51 -15.72 37.80
CA VAL A 54 -0.60 -16.81 37.39
C VAL A 54 0.74 -16.63 38.09
N ALA A 55 1.16 -17.64 38.85
CA ALA A 55 2.47 -17.67 39.50
C ALA A 55 3.61 -17.86 38.47
N PRO A 56 4.79 -17.24 38.69
CA PRO A 56 5.93 -17.38 37.79
C PRO A 56 6.61 -18.76 37.96
N MET A 57 6.81 -19.44 36.84
CA MET A 57 7.57 -20.70 36.74
C MET A 57 9.09 -20.46 36.95
N PRO A 58 9.82 -21.42 37.56
CA PRO A 58 11.25 -21.31 37.76
C PRO A 58 12.03 -21.58 36.46
N VAL A 59 13.04 -20.75 36.21
CA VAL A 59 13.95 -20.84 35.05
C VAL A 59 15.09 -21.79 35.40
N THR A 60 15.21 -22.91 34.69
CA THR A 60 16.34 -23.84 34.82
C THR A 60 17.53 -23.34 33.99
N PRO A 61 18.75 -23.22 34.54
CA PRO A 61 19.92 -22.79 33.77
C PRO A 61 20.50 -23.95 32.93
N MET A 62 20.81 -23.64 31.67
CA MET A 62 21.50 -24.58 30.75
C MET A 62 23.00 -24.67 31.06
N PRO A 63 23.63 -25.85 30.85
CA PRO A 63 25.07 -26.04 31.04
C PRO A 63 25.90 -25.45 29.89
N ARG A 64 27.08 -24.95 30.26
CA ARG A 64 28.13 -24.43 29.37
C ARG A 64 28.72 -25.54 28.50
N SER A 65 28.73 -25.35 27.18
CA SER A 65 29.43 -26.24 26.26
C SER A 65 30.91 -25.89 26.19
N GLN A 66 31.75 -26.90 26.46
CA GLN A 66 33.20 -26.86 26.41
C GLN A 66 33.73 -26.87 24.97
N ALA A 67 34.89 -26.26 24.79
CA ALA A 67 35.66 -26.20 23.56
C ALA A 67 36.31 -27.55 23.22
N LEU A 68 36.43 -27.87 21.93
CA LEU A 68 37.24 -28.97 21.40
C LEU A 68 38.40 -28.42 20.56
N PRO A 69 39.52 -29.16 20.43
CA PRO A 69 40.81 -28.64 19.99
C PRO A 69 41.09 -28.85 18.50
N GLU A 70 42.06 -28.08 17.99
CA GLU A 70 42.64 -28.20 16.65
C GLU A 70 43.45 -29.49 16.45
N PRO A 71 43.65 -29.90 15.18
CA PRO A 71 44.85 -30.60 14.79
C PRO A 71 45.63 -29.83 13.71
N SER A 72 46.88 -29.49 14.06
CA SER A 72 47.98 -29.32 13.11
C SER A 72 48.57 -30.69 12.76
N LEU A 73 48.92 -30.93 11.49
CA LEU A 73 50.27 -31.32 11.06
C LEU A 73 50.34 -31.69 9.57
N LEU A 74 51.30 -31.03 8.90
CA LEU A 74 52.28 -31.54 7.93
C LEU A 74 51.91 -32.57 6.84
N GLY A 75 52.27 -32.22 5.60
CA GLY A 75 52.53 -33.16 4.52
C GLY A 75 52.80 -32.48 3.18
N MET A 76 54.08 -32.17 2.89
CA MET A 76 54.60 -31.80 1.57
C MET A 76 54.40 -32.93 0.56
N GLU A 77 54.27 -32.58 -0.74
CA GLU A 77 55.07 -33.13 -1.85
C GLU A 77 54.83 -32.32 -3.14
N ALA A 78 55.81 -32.33 -4.03
CA ALA A 78 56.09 -31.30 -5.02
C ALA A 78 55.84 -31.74 -6.49
N THR A 79 55.69 -30.71 -7.36
CA THR A 79 55.96 -30.65 -8.82
C THR A 79 55.01 -31.38 -9.81
N PRO A 80 54.91 -30.97 -11.12
CA PRO A 80 55.67 -29.94 -11.84
C PRO A 80 54.87 -28.87 -12.62
N ARG A 81 55.67 -27.89 -13.04
CA ARG A 81 55.47 -26.72 -13.91
C ARG A 81 54.81 -27.06 -15.26
N ALA A 82 53.60 -26.55 -15.49
CA ALA A 82 52.96 -26.51 -16.81
C ALA A 82 52.88 -25.06 -17.31
N MET A 83 53.46 -24.85 -18.48
CA MET A 83 53.38 -23.61 -19.25
C MET A 83 51.92 -23.33 -19.61
N MET A 84 51.37 -22.18 -19.23
CA MET A 84 50.12 -21.68 -19.80
C MET A 84 50.31 -20.25 -20.26
N VAL A 85 49.91 -20.08 -21.51
CA VAL A 85 49.95 -18.89 -22.35
C VAL A 85 49.16 -17.76 -21.70
N ASP A 86 49.74 -16.58 -21.71
CA ASP A 86 49.09 -15.33 -21.31
C ASP A 86 48.03 -14.96 -22.36
N VAL A 87 46.84 -15.56 -22.25
CA VAL A 87 45.64 -15.12 -22.96
C VAL A 87 45.00 -14.07 -22.09
N THR A 88 45.30 -12.80 -22.35
CA THR A 88 44.51 -11.68 -21.86
C THR A 88 43.07 -11.90 -22.33
N PRO A 89 42.09 -12.11 -21.44
CA PRO A 89 40.72 -12.16 -21.89
C PRO A 89 40.35 -10.75 -22.34
N VAL A 90 40.10 -10.58 -23.64
CA VAL A 90 39.32 -9.46 -24.14
C VAL A 90 38.00 -9.52 -23.38
N VAL A 91 37.84 -8.65 -22.38
CA VAL A 91 36.60 -8.47 -21.64
C VAL A 91 35.63 -7.85 -22.63
N GLU A 92 34.96 -8.68 -23.42
CA GLU A 92 33.75 -8.27 -24.10
C GLU A 92 32.78 -7.77 -23.02
N PRO A 93 32.21 -6.56 -23.17
CA PRO A 93 31.27 -6.03 -22.21
C PRO A 93 30.02 -6.91 -22.22
N ARG A 94 29.95 -7.85 -21.27
CA ARG A 94 28.82 -8.74 -21.06
C ARG A 94 27.55 -7.88 -20.98
N PRO A 95 26.66 -7.91 -21.99
CA PRO A 95 25.48 -7.07 -21.95
C PRO A 95 24.65 -7.51 -20.75
N ALA A 96 24.21 -6.52 -19.95
CA ALA A 96 23.32 -6.74 -18.83
C ALA A 96 22.03 -7.42 -19.31
N ARG A 97 22.02 -8.77 -19.33
CA ARG A 97 20.97 -9.63 -19.92
C ARG A 97 19.56 -9.22 -19.50
N GLY A 98 19.41 -8.71 -18.27
CA GLY A 98 18.12 -8.23 -17.74
C GLY A 98 17.56 -6.98 -18.43
N ARG A 99 18.40 -6.04 -18.91
CA ARG A 99 17.91 -4.81 -19.58
C ARG A 99 17.46 -5.10 -21.01
N SER A 100 18.21 -5.94 -21.73
CA SER A 100 17.85 -6.33 -23.11
C SER A 100 16.57 -7.18 -23.15
N ALA A 101 16.42 -8.13 -22.22
CA ALA A 101 15.21 -8.94 -22.10
C ALA A 101 13.96 -8.09 -21.76
N LEU A 102 14.09 -7.13 -20.83
CA LEU A 102 12.98 -6.24 -20.48
C LEU A 102 12.57 -5.35 -21.67
N ARG A 103 13.54 -4.82 -22.43
CA ARG A 103 13.26 -4.05 -23.65
C ARG A 103 12.54 -4.90 -24.69
N ALA A 104 13.00 -6.11 -24.96
CA ALA A 104 12.35 -7.03 -25.89
C ALA A 104 10.91 -7.34 -25.45
N ARG A 105 10.70 -7.67 -24.17
CA ARG A 105 9.36 -7.93 -23.61
C ARG A 105 8.43 -6.71 -23.72
N THR A 106 8.96 -5.51 -23.49
CA THR A 106 8.22 -4.25 -23.63
C THR A 106 7.82 -4.02 -25.09
N ALA A 107 8.73 -4.23 -26.04
CA ALA A 107 8.46 -4.08 -27.48
C ALA A 107 7.39 -5.08 -27.96
N VAL A 108 7.47 -6.34 -27.55
CA VAL A 108 6.47 -7.38 -27.88
C VAL A 108 5.09 -7.00 -27.35
N LEU A 109 4.98 -6.61 -26.07
CA LEU A 109 3.70 -6.17 -25.52
C LEU A 109 3.16 -4.94 -26.25
N PHE A 110 4.03 -3.97 -26.56
CA PHE A 110 3.59 -2.74 -27.22
C PHE A 110 3.04 -3.03 -28.62
N SER A 111 3.70 -3.89 -29.40
CA SER A 111 3.21 -4.36 -30.70
C SER A 111 1.84 -5.02 -30.56
N ARG A 112 1.68 -5.97 -29.63
CA ARG A 112 0.39 -6.65 -29.39
C ARG A 112 -0.73 -5.65 -29.06
N LEU A 113 -0.45 -4.65 -28.24
CA LEU A 113 -1.44 -3.62 -27.91
C LEU A 113 -1.77 -2.75 -29.13
N GLN A 114 -0.80 -2.42 -29.98
CA GLN A 114 -1.02 -1.67 -31.22
C GLN A 114 -1.88 -2.46 -32.21
N ASP A 115 -1.64 -3.77 -32.34
CA ASP A 115 -2.44 -4.68 -33.17
C ASP A 115 -3.90 -4.74 -32.67
N LEU A 116 -4.10 -4.67 -31.36
CA LEU A 116 -5.42 -4.59 -30.72
C LEU A 116 -6.06 -3.20 -30.79
N GLY A 117 -5.40 -2.21 -31.42
CA GLY A 117 -5.96 -0.89 -31.65
C GLY A 117 -5.48 0.21 -30.71
N LEU A 118 -4.37 0.02 -29.98
CA LEU A 118 -3.78 1.10 -29.18
C LEU A 118 -3.33 2.25 -30.08
N ARG A 119 -3.85 3.44 -29.82
CA ARG A 119 -3.53 4.69 -30.54
C ARG A 119 -3.31 5.81 -29.54
N GLY A 120 -2.55 6.84 -29.95
CA GLY A 120 -2.31 8.02 -29.11
C GLY A 120 -1.29 7.82 -27.98
N VAL A 121 -0.57 6.69 -27.98
CA VAL A 121 0.50 6.36 -27.03
C VAL A 121 1.82 6.27 -27.79
N ASP A 122 2.83 7.02 -27.33
CA ASP A 122 4.16 7.07 -27.95
C ASP A 122 5.15 6.11 -27.26
N ALA A 123 4.91 5.79 -26.00
CA ALA A 123 5.81 4.96 -25.21
C ALA A 123 5.06 4.01 -24.28
N LEU A 124 5.61 2.81 -24.12
CA LEU A 124 5.19 1.82 -23.13
C LEU A 124 6.29 1.60 -22.10
N VAL A 125 5.94 1.65 -20.82
CA VAL A 125 6.86 1.37 -19.70
C VAL A 125 6.32 0.20 -18.89
N LEU A 126 7.11 -0.88 -18.80
CA LEU A 126 6.80 -1.99 -17.90
C LEU A 126 7.20 -1.65 -16.46
N MET A 127 6.22 -1.73 -15.56
CA MET A 127 6.37 -1.46 -14.13
C MET A 127 6.44 -2.76 -13.34
N ARG A 128 7.29 -2.80 -12.31
CA ARG A 128 7.32 -3.90 -11.33
C ARG A 128 6.64 -3.56 -10.01
N THR A 129 6.12 -2.34 -9.91
CA THR A 129 5.52 -1.82 -8.68
C THR A 129 4.10 -2.35 -8.56
N ARG A 130 3.79 -2.99 -7.43
CA ARG A 130 2.45 -3.51 -7.10
C ARG A 130 1.35 -2.45 -7.04
N THR A 131 1.74 -1.18 -6.95
CA THR A 131 0.80 -0.07 -6.87
C THR A 131 0.23 0.27 -8.23
N VAL A 132 1.00 0.20 -9.32
CA VAL A 132 0.56 0.64 -10.65
C VAL A 132 0.23 -0.56 -11.52
N MET A 133 -1.05 -0.76 -11.83
CA MET A 133 -1.51 -1.82 -12.73
C MET A 133 -1.45 -1.34 -14.19
N VAL A 134 -2.12 -0.23 -14.51
CA VAL A 134 -2.16 0.37 -15.86
C VAL A 134 -2.36 1.89 -15.78
N SER A 135 -1.34 2.71 -16.06
CA SER A 135 -1.48 4.17 -16.05
C SER A 135 -1.21 4.80 -17.41
N LEU A 136 -1.89 5.91 -17.72
CA LEU A 136 -1.60 6.74 -18.87
C LEU A 136 -1.21 8.14 -18.39
N ILE A 137 0.03 8.54 -18.63
CA ILE A 137 0.54 9.86 -18.28
C ILE A 137 1.04 10.53 -19.55
N GLY A 138 0.37 11.62 -19.95
CA GLY A 138 0.55 12.19 -21.28
C GLY A 138 0.30 11.11 -22.34
N ARG A 139 1.32 10.85 -23.17
CA ARG A 139 1.31 9.80 -24.20
C ARG A 139 2.11 8.55 -23.80
N THR A 140 2.43 8.39 -22.52
CA THR A 140 3.14 7.20 -22.00
C THR A 140 2.17 6.28 -21.26
N LEU A 141 2.01 5.07 -21.77
CA LEU A 141 1.29 3.99 -21.09
C LEU A 141 2.27 3.24 -20.18
N ARG A 142 1.93 3.07 -18.90
CA ARG A 142 2.70 2.25 -17.96
C ARG A 142 1.87 1.06 -17.56
N VAL A 143 2.40 -0.14 -17.71
CA VAL A 143 1.68 -1.39 -17.47
C VAL A 143 2.49 -2.26 -16.54
N HIS A 144 1.86 -2.92 -15.57
CA HIS A 144 2.54 -3.88 -14.72
C HIS A 144 3.10 -5.03 -15.56
N GLU A 145 4.33 -5.47 -15.29
CA GLU A 145 5.03 -6.46 -16.10
C GLU A 145 4.28 -7.80 -16.22
N GLY A 146 3.49 -8.14 -15.21
CA GLY A 146 2.69 -9.37 -15.22
C GLY A 146 1.48 -9.35 -16.17
N TYR A 147 1.16 -8.22 -16.81
CA TYR A 147 0.21 -8.23 -17.94
C TYR A 147 0.85 -8.57 -19.29
N ALA A 148 2.18 -8.73 -19.35
CA ALA A 148 2.86 -9.01 -20.61
C ALA A 148 2.32 -10.28 -21.30
N ASP A 149 1.91 -11.26 -20.50
CA ASP A 149 1.40 -12.56 -20.95
C ASP A 149 -0.11 -12.72 -20.69
N ALA A 150 -0.81 -11.62 -20.40
CA ALA A 150 -2.23 -11.66 -20.10
C ALA A 150 -3.07 -12.13 -21.31
N PRO A 151 -4.25 -12.74 -21.06
CA PRO A 151 -5.20 -13.10 -22.11
C PRO A 151 -5.61 -11.88 -22.93
N GLU A 152 -5.93 -12.10 -24.21
CA GLU A 152 -6.30 -11.02 -25.15
C GLU A 152 -7.46 -10.15 -24.62
N ARG A 153 -8.45 -10.75 -23.96
CA ARG A 153 -9.56 -10.01 -23.32
C ARG A 153 -9.06 -8.92 -22.37
N VAL A 154 -8.02 -9.21 -21.59
CA VAL A 154 -7.43 -8.28 -20.63
C VAL A 154 -6.63 -7.22 -21.37
N LEU A 155 -5.86 -7.60 -22.40
CA LEU A 155 -5.12 -6.65 -23.23
C LEU A 155 -6.04 -5.68 -23.98
N ARG A 156 -7.20 -6.15 -24.48
CA ARG A 156 -8.24 -5.29 -25.04
C ARG A 156 -8.78 -4.30 -24.01
N ALA A 157 -8.93 -4.72 -22.76
CA ALA A 157 -9.31 -3.81 -21.68
C ALA A 157 -8.21 -2.77 -21.39
N VAL A 158 -6.92 -3.14 -21.45
CA VAL A 158 -5.80 -2.17 -21.37
C VAL A 158 -5.86 -1.13 -22.48
N VAL A 159 -6.13 -1.57 -23.72
CA VAL A 159 -6.31 -0.66 -24.86
C VAL A 159 -7.51 0.26 -24.63
N ALA A 160 -8.67 -0.31 -24.29
CA ALA A 160 -9.90 0.44 -24.01
C ALA A 160 -9.68 1.47 -22.91
N PHE A 161 -8.97 1.13 -21.84
CA PHE A 161 -8.60 2.04 -20.77
C PHE A 161 -7.77 3.22 -21.27
N ALA A 162 -6.77 2.97 -22.11
CA ALA A 162 -5.87 4.00 -22.63
C ALA A 162 -6.57 4.98 -23.58
N ILE A 163 -7.50 4.50 -24.41
CA ILE A 163 -8.21 5.33 -25.40
C ILE A 163 -9.56 5.88 -24.90
N ALA A 164 -10.03 5.43 -23.73
CA ALA A 164 -11.32 5.82 -23.18
C ALA A 164 -11.46 7.33 -23.07
N ARG A 165 -12.55 7.84 -23.64
CA ARG A 165 -12.89 9.27 -23.64
C ARG A 165 -13.78 9.64 -22.47
N THR A 166 -14.57 8.68 -21.98
CA THR A 166 -15.48 8.89 -20.86
C THR A 166 -15.01 8.17 -19.60
N LYS A 167 -15.47 8.65 -18.43
CA LYS A 167 -15.19 8.02 -17.14
C LYS A 167 -15.79 6.61 -17.05
N THR A 168 -16.98 6.41 -17.62
CA THR A 168 -17.70 5.13 -17.59
C THR A 168 -16.99 4.06 -18.42
N GLU A 169 -16.58 4.38 -19.66
CA GLU A 169 -15.75 3.48 -20.48
C GLU A 169 -14.47 3.08 -19.76
N ARG A 170 -13.83 4.07 -19.14
CA ARG A 170 -12.61 3.86 -18.38
C ARG A 170 -12.85 2.96 -17.17
N GLN A 171 -14.01 3.07 -16.51
CA GLN A 171 -14.36 2.22 -15.37
C GLN A 171 -14.65 0.78 -15.79
N ALA A 172 -15.41 0.55 -16.86
CA ALA A 172 -15.67 -0.79 -17.36
C ALA A 172 -14.36 -1.52 -17.75
N ALA A 173 -13.42 -0.80 -18.39
CA ALA A 173 -12.10 -1.33 -18.70
C ALA A 173 -11.28 -1.64 -17.43
N ARG A 174 -11.34 -0.77 -16.42
CA ARG A 174 -10.69 -0.99 -15.11
C ARG A 174 -11.16 -2.26 -14.45
N ASP A 175 -12.46 -2.51 -14.44
CA ASP A 175 -13.03 -3.68 -13.75
C ASP A 175 -12.50 -4.98 -14.35
N VAL A 176 -12.39 -5.07 -15.69
CA VAL A 176 -11.80 -6.22 -16.39
C VAL A 176 -10.31 -6.37 -16.09
N ILE A 177 -9.56 -5.27 -16.08
CA ILE A 177 -8.12 -5.27 -15.78
C ILE A 177 -7.89 -5.78 -14.35
N LEU A 178 -8.61 -5.24 -13.37
CA LEU A 178 -8.43 -5.57 -11.96
C LEU A 178 -8.93 -6.98 -11.60
N ALA A 179 -9.89 -7.51 -12.36
CA ALA A 179 -10.34 -8.89 -12.19
C ALA A 179 -9.31 -9.93 -12.66
N HIS A 180 -8.33 -9.54 -13.48
CA HIS A 180 -7.25 -10.44 -13.88
C HIS A 180 -6.22 -10.56 -12.76
N ASP A 181 -6.07 -11.76 -12.22
CA ASP A 181 -5.04 -12.05 -11.24
C ASP A 181 -3.66 -12.06 -11.91
N VAL A 182 -2.98 -10.93 -11.81
CA VAL A 182 -1.58 -10.84 -12.20
C VAL A 182 -0.75 -11.42 -11.08
N GLU A 183 -0.19 -12.62 -11.28
CA GLU A 183 0.63 -13.30 -10.30
C GLU A 183 1.75 -12.37 -9.82
N ARG A 184 1.58 -11.87 -8.60
CA ARG A 184 2.52 -10.94 -7.97
C ARG A 184 3.62 -11.78 -7.38
N ALA A 185 4.65 -12.09 -8.16
CA ALA A 185 5.85 -12.72 -7.63
C ALA A 185 6.23 -12.00 -6.32
N PRO A 186 6.35 -12.71 -5.18
CA PRO A 186 6.64 -12.09 -3.91
C PRO A 186 8.08 -11.57 -3.94
N VAL A 187 8.28 -10.35 -4.46
CA VAL A 187 9.55 -9.65 -4.28
C VAL A 187 9.71 -9.45 -2.77
N PRO A 188 10.75 -10.02 -2.15
CA PRO A 188 10.99 -9.83 -0.72
C PRO A 188 11.12 -8.33 -0.48
N ARG A 189 10.15 -7.73 0.22
CA ARG A 189 10.26 -6.35 0.64
C ARG A 189 11.45 -6.30 1.58
N ARG A 190 12.54 -5.66 1.15
CA ARG A 190 13.69 -5.38 2.05
C ARG A 190 13.12 -4.67 3.26
N ARG A 191 13.06 -5.35 4.40
CA ARG A 191 12.60 -4.77 5.65
C ARG A 191 13.62 -3.69 5.99
N GLU A 192 13.16 -2.43 6.08
CA GLU A 192 13.98 -1.39 6.70
C GLU A 192 14.24 -1.86 8.13
N THR A 193 15.51 -2.04 8.49
CA THR A 193 15.91 -2.36 9.86
C THR A 193 15.44 -1.21 10.74
N ALA A 194 14.63 -1.52 11.75
CA ALA A 194 14.20 -0.53 12.74
C ALA A 194 15.45 0.07 13.39
N ARG A 195 15.56 1.40 13.38
CA ARG A 195 16.63 2.09 14.10
C ARG A 195 16.30 2.06 15.59
N PRO A 196 17.27 2.23 16.51
CA PRO A 196 17.02 2.12 17.96
C PRO A 196 15.86 3.00 18.47
N GLY A 197 15.67 4.21 17.93
CA GLY A 197 14.54 5.08 18.29
C GLY A 197 13.18 4.74 17.65
N ASP A 198 13.09 3.76 16.75
CA ASP A 198 11.83 3.32 16.14
C ASP A 198 11.02 2.40 17.06
N LEU A 199 11.68 1.59 17.88
CA LEU A 199 10.99 0.58 18.70
C LEU A 199 9.94 1.19 19.64
N PRO A 200 10.23 2.27 20.39
CA PRO A 200 9.21 2.92 21.22
C PRO A 200 8.07 3.51 20.39
N MET A 201 8.38 4.13 19.24
CA MET A 201 7.38 4.71 18.34
C MET A 201 6.45 3.63 17.76
N LEU A 202 7.02 2.48 17.37
CA LEU A 202 6.27 1.34 16.85
C LEU A 202 5.36 0.74 17.93
N ALA A 203 5.85 0.59 19.16
CA ALA A 203 5.03 0.13 20.28
C ALA A 203 3.87 1.09 20.57
N GLN A 204 4.15 2.41 20.59
CA GLN A 204 3.11 3.43 20.77
C GLN A 204 2.09 3.45 19.62
N LEU A 205 2.52 3.26 18.37
CA LEU A 205 1.62 3.18 17.22
C LEU A 205 0.75 1.93 17.26
N ALA A 206 1.30 0.79 17.66
CA ALA A 206 0.55 -0.46 17.79
C ALA A 206 -0.51 -0.37 18.90
N GLU A 207 -0.17 0.27 20.03
CA GLU A 207 -1.16 0.56 21.09
C GLU A 207 -2.21 1.57 20.63
N ALA A 208 -1.80 2.66 19.97
CA ALA A 208 -2.73 3.63 19.43
C ALA A 208 -3.71 3.01 18.42
N HIS A 209 -3.24 2.09 17.56
CA HIS A 209 -4.12 1.34 16.66
C HIS A 209 -5.19 0.56 17.43
N ARG A 210 -4.81 -0.19 18.48
CA ARG A 210 -5.78 -0.90 19.33
C ARG A 210 -6.79 0.03 19.98
N GLN A 211 -6.33 1.15 20.55
CA GLN A 211 -7.20 2.11 21.22
C GLN A 211 -8.17 2.78 20.25
N LEU A 212 -7.69 3.24 19.09
CA LEU A 212 -8.51 3.84 18.05
C LEU A 212 -9.50 2.84 17.45
N ASN A 213 -9.10 1.57 17.33
CA ASN A 213 -9.98 0.49 16.88
C ASN A 213 -11.15 0.30 17.85
N ALA A 214 -10.85 0.20 19.15
CA ALA A 214 -11.87 0.11 20.19
C ALA A 214 -12.80 1.34 20.17
N GLN A 215 -12.24 2.55 20.04
CA GLN A 215 -12.99 3.80 20.11
C GLN A 215 -13.90 4.04 18.89
N TRP A 216 -13.40 3.83 17.67
CA TRP A 216 -14.05 4.32 16.44
C TRP A 216 -14.59 3.21 15.53
N PHE A 217 -14.17 1.98 15.78
CA PHE A 217 -14.53 0.80 14.99
C PHE A 217 -15.08 -0.33 15.87
N ALA A 218 -15.43 -0.05 17.13
CA ALA A 218 -15.97 -1.02 18.10
C ALA A 218 -15.09 -2.27 18.28
N GLY A 219 -13.77 -2.12 18.07
CA GLY A 219 -12.81 -3.23 18.13
C GLY A 219 -12.89 -4.21 16.95
N ALA A 220 -13.64 -3.89 15.90
CA ALA A 220 -13.90 -4.82 14.80
C ALA A 220 -12.72 -5.01 13.83
N LEU A 221 -11.75 -4.07 13.80
CA LEU A 221 -10.60 -4.20 12.90
C LEU A 221 -9.57 -5.20 13.42
N ASN A 222 -8.95 -5.96 12.52
CA ASN A 222 -7.86 -6.86 12.90
C ASN A 222 -6.62 -6.10 13.38
N GLY A 223 -5.87 -6.70 14.30
CA GLY A 223 -4.54 -6.23 14.66
C GLY A 223 -3.56 -6.48 13.52
N ILE A 224 -3.11 -5.42 12.84
CA ILE A 224 -2.17 -5.51 11.72
C ILE A 224 -0.83 -4.84 12.07
N PRO A 225 0.29 -5.27 11.45
CA PRO A 225 1.58 -4.63 11.65
C PRO A 225 1.56 -3.16 11.27
N VAL A 226 2.03 -2.30 12.17
CA VAL A 226 2.36 -0.90 11.87
C VAL A 226 3.86 -0.77 11.69
N ARG A 227 4.30 -0.06 10.65
CA ARG A 227 5.71 0.13 10.32
C ARG A 227 6.08 1.58 10.11
N LEU A 228 7.36 1.86 10.26
CA LEU A 228 7.96 3.15 9.95
C LEU A 228 8.80 3.05 8.68
N SER A 229 8.71 4.08 7.84
CA SER A 229 9.57 4.23 6.67
C SER A 229 10.35 5.54 6.74
N GLY A 230 11.67 5.45 6.56
CA GLY A 230 12.56 6.61 6.48
C GLY A 230 12.65 7.23 5.09
N ARG A 231 12.18 6.53 4.04
CA ARG A 231 12.24 6.97 2.64
C ARG A 231 10.95 7.61 2.12
N MET A 232 9.91 7.68 2.96
CA MET A 232 8.61 8.19 2.56
C MET A 232 8.64 9.73 2.53
N ALA A 233 9.00 10.29 1.38
CA ALA A 233 9.21 11.72 1.18
C ALA A 233 7.93 12.51 0.86
N THR A 234 6.99 11.90 0.12
CA THR A 234 5.80 12.58 -0.42
C THR A 234 4.49 12.17 0.26
N ARG A 235 4.51 11.15 1.12
CA ARG A 235 3.34 10.62 1.82
C ARG A 235 3.61 10.60 3.32
N LEU A 236 2.55 10.74 4.11
CA LEU A 236 2.62 10.71 5.58
C LEU A 236 2.34 9.30 6.11
N GLY A 237 1.48 8.56 5.41
CA GLY A 237 1.18 7.16 5.66
C GLY A 237 0.63 6.48 4.39
N HIS A 238 0.48 5.16 4.46
CA HIS A 238 -0.42 4.40 3.61
C HIS A 238 -0.81 3.09 4.28
N PHE A 239 -2.03 2.66 4.03
CA PHE A 239 -2.48 1.27 4.19
C PHE A 239 -2.09 0.44 2.97
N ASP A 240 -1.58 -0.77 3.21
CA ASP A 240 -1.36 -1.79 2.19
C ASP A 240 -2.28 -2.99 2.50
N PRO A 241 -3.26 -3.31 1.64
CA PRO A 241 -4.14 -4.47 1.83
C PRO A 241 -3.41 -5.82 1.72
N GLY A 242 -2.14 -5.82 1.30
CA GLY A 242 -1.35 -7.03 1.15
C GLY A 242 -1.72 -7.81 -0.11
N SER A 243 -1.57 -9.13 -0.04
CA SER A 243 -1.89 -10.10 -1.08
C SER A 243 -2.05 -11.48 -0.46
N LYS A 244 -2.38 -12.51 -1.26
CA LYS A 244 -2.47 -13.91 -0.80
C LYS A 244 -1.27 -14.38 0.04
N HIS A 245 -0.08 -13.82 -0.20
CA HIS A 245 1.17 -14.21 0.48
C HIS A 245 1.79 -13.09 1.32
N THR A 246 1.10 -11.98 1.51
CA THR A 246 1.62 -10.86 2.32
C THR A 246 0.48 -10.29 3.14
N PRO A 247 0.57 -10.29 4.48
CA PRO A 247 -0.49 -9.75 5.31
C PRO A 247 -0.67 -8.25 5.06
N PRO A 248 -1.86 -7.70 5.33
CA PRO A 248 -2.08 -6.25 5.33
C PRO A 248 -1.18 -5.56 6.35
N GLU A 249 -0.76 -4.34 6.06
CA GLU A 249 0.09 -3.52 6.95
C GLU A 249 -0.25 -2.02 6.83
N ILE A 250 0.02 -1.26 7.89
CA ILE A 250 0.01 0.21 7.84
C ILE A 250 1.46 0.69 7.92
N VAL A 251 1.83 1.64 7.07
CA VAL A 251 3.18 2.22 7.08
C VAL A 251 3.07 3.74 7.23
N LEU A 252 3.73 4.29 8.25
CA LEU A 252 3.86 5.75 8.45
C LEU A 252 5.25 6.25 8.11
N SER A 253 5.34 7.51 7.69
CA SER A 253 6.61 8.21 7.51
C SER A 253 7.23 8.52 8.87
N ARG A 254 8.48 8.07 9.09
CA ARG A 254 9.22 8.40 10.31
C ARG A 254 9.39 9.92 10.46
N THR A 255 9.72 10.59 9.36
CA THR A 255 9.85 12.06 9.33
C THR A 255 8.53 12.75 9.66
N HIS A 256 7.38 12.16 9.32
CA HIS A 256 6.10 12.75 9.68
C HIS A 256 5.92 12.82 11.20
N ILE A 257 6.22 11.72 11.90
CA ILE A 257 6.12 11.65 13.37
C ILE A 257 7.06 12.66 14.02
N THR A 258 8.31 12.73 13.58
CA THR A 258 9.32 13.60 14.21
C THR A 258 9.10 15.08 13.87
N ARG A 259 8.69 15.41 12.65
CA ARG A 259 8.58 16.80 12.17
C ARG A 259 7.25 17.47 12.51
N HIS A 260 6.16 16.72 12.44
CA HIS A 260 4.79 17.27 12.62
C HIS A 260 4.19 16.89 13.99
N GLY A 261 4.80 15.94 14.69
CA GLY A 261 4.43 15.57 16.05
C GLY A 261 3.37 14.48 16.11
N TRP A 262 3.22 13.96 17.32
CA TRP A 262 2.42 12.77 17.60
C TRP A 262 0.93 12.93 17.24
N ARG A 263 0.33 14.08 17.57
CA ARG A 263 -1.09 14.34 17.29
C ARG A 263 -1.42 14.23 15.80
N GLU A 264 -0.55 14.77 14.95
CA GLU A 264 -0.73 14.70 13.50
C GLU A 264 -0.50 13.29 12.96
N ALA A 265 0.45 12.55 13.56
CA ALA A 265 0.65 11.14 13.25
C ALA A 265 -0.55 10.27 13.63
N MET A 266 -1.24 10.55 14.75
CA MET A 266 -2.47 9.85 15.15
C MET A 266 -3.61 10.11 14.16
N HIS A 267 -3.76 11.34 13.70
CA HIS A 267 -4.74 11.66 12.66
C HIS A 267 -4.45 10.91 11.35
N THR A 268 -3.17 10.80 10.97
CA THR A 268 -2.75 9.97 9.82
C THR A 268 -3.01 8.48 10.06
N LEU A 269 -2.68 7.95 11.23
CA LEU A 269 -2.96 6.55 11.58
C LEU A 269 -4.45 6.24 11.46
N LEU A 270 -5.32 7.09 12.03
CA LEU A 270 -6.76 6.93 11.95
C LEU A 270 -7.27 6.98 10.50
N HIS A 271 -6.67 7.82 9.65
CA HIS A 271 -6.94 7.83 8.21
C HIS A 271 -6.60 6.49 7.54
N GLU A 272 -5.43 5.93 7.80
CA GLU A 272 -5.07 4.61 7.26
C GLU A 272 -5.96 3.49 7.82
N MET A 273 -6.45 3.62 9.06
CA MET A 273 -7.42 2.67 9.63
C MET A 273 -8.80 2.74 8.96
N VAL A 274 -9.22 3.90 8.42
CA VAL A 274 -10.43 3.95 7.58
C VAL A 274 -10.24 3.17 6.29
N HIS A 275 -9.04 3.20 5.69
CA HIS A 275 -8.71 2.34 4.55
C HIS A 275 -8.67 0.85 4.92
N GLN A 276 -8.13 0.51 6.10
CA GLN A 276 -8.21 -0.84 6.64
C GLN A 276 -9.67 -1.29 6.80
N TRP A 277 -10.54 -0.45 7.38
CA TRP A 277 -11.96 -0.74 7.52
C TRP A 277 -12.64 -1.00 6.17
N GLN A 278 -12.35 -0.21 5.13
CA GLN A 278 -12.86 -0.49 3.79
C GLN A 278 -12.44 -1.89 3.33
N HIS A 279 -11.15 -2.21 3.46
CA HIS A 279 -10.61 -3.50 3.04
C HIS A 279 -11.26 -4.68 3.77
N GLU A 280 -11.33 -4.62 5.10
CA GLU A 280 -11.86 -5.71 5.92
C GLU A 280 -13.38 -5.89 5.80
N THR A 281 -14.10 -4.84 5.40
CA THR A 281 -15.53 -4.91 5.11
C THR A 281 -15.85 -5.19 3.64
N GLY A 282 -14.84 -5.53 2.82
CA GLY A 282 -15.02 -5.88 1.41
C GLY A 282 -15.36 -4.69 0.50
N ARG A 283 -15.13 -3.45 0.95
CA ARG A 283 -15.37 -2.22 0.19
C ARG A 283 -14.15 -1.86 -0.66
N ALA A 284 -14.40 -1.07 -1.70
CA ALA A 284 -13.31 -0.48 -2.48
C ALA A 284 -12.45 0.42 -1.58
N VAL A 285 -11.12 0.25 -1.65
CA VAL A 285 -10.15 1.04 -0.89
C VAL A 285 -9.82 2.31 -1.68
N ASP A 286 -10.59 3.37 -1.44
CA ASP A 286 -10.48 4.68 -2.08
C ASP A 286 -11.02 5.80 -1.17
N HIS A 287 -10.96 7.06 -1.61
CA HIS A 287 -11.54 8.21 -0.90
C HIS A 287 -12.99 8.51 -1.34
N GLY A 288 -13.76 7.48 -1.71
CA GLY A 288 -15.14 7.54 -2.19
C GLY A 288 -16.17 7.95 -1.13
N ALA A 289 -17.47 7.83 -1.46
CA ALA A 289 -18.54 8.30 -0.56
C ALA A 289 -18.48 7.65 0.83
N GLU A 290 -18.30 6.33 0.87
CA GLU A 290 -18.15 5.52 2.09
C GLU A 290 -16.96 5.98 2.94
N PHE A 291 -15.80 6.20 2.30
CA PHE A 291 -14.63 6.73 3.00
C PHE A 291 -14.94 8.08 3.62
N ARG A 292 -15.51 9.00 2.85
CA ARG A 292 -15.77 10.36 3.32
C ARG A 292 -16.79 10.36 4.45
N GLN A 293 -17.76 9.46 4.41
CA GLN A 293 -18.69 9.26 5.51
C GLN A 293 -17.96 8.78 6.75
N LYS A 294 -17.23 7.66 6.66
CA LYS A 294 -16.51 7.11 7.82
C LYS A 294 -15.46 8.08 8.37
N ALA A 295 -14.76 8.80 7.50
CA ALA A 295 -13.81 9.84 7.88
C ALA A 295 -14.46 10.95 8.72
N ARG A 296 -15.67 11.41 8.35
CA ARG A 296 -16.42 12.37 9.16
C ARG A 296 -16.85 11.78 10.50
N GLU A 297 -17.31 10.54 10.52
CA GLU A 297 -17.71 9.84 11.76
C GLU A 297 -16.56 9.73 12.75
N VAL A 298 -15.35 9.43 12.28
CA VAL A 298 -14.16 9.30 13.13
C VAL A 298 -13.40 10.62 13.33
N GLY A 299 -13.95 11.74 12.85
CA GLY A 299 -13.41 13.08 13.09
C GLY A 299 -12.13 13.41 12.32
N ILE A 300 -11.88 12.81 11.16
CA ILE A 300 -10.71 13.09 10.31
C ILE A 300 -11.09 13.79 9.01
N THR A 301 -10.11 14.49 8.42
CA THR A 301 -10.30 15.14 7.12
C THR A 301 -10.50 14.08 6.01
N PRO A 302 -11.61 14.14 5.23
CA PRO A 302 -11.94 13.17 4.19
C PRO A 302 -11.17 13.40 2.88
N ALA A 303 -10.01 14.05 2.94
CA ALA A 303 -9.18 14.40 1.79
C ALA A 303 -7.94 13.51 1.77
N ALA A 304 -7.59 13.06 0.58
CA ALA A 304 -6.41 12.23 0.39
C ALA A 304 -5.12 13.02 0.74
N ARG A 305 -5.05 14.31 0.37
CA ARG A 305 -3.96 15.21 0.77
C ARG A 305 -4.38 16.09 1.93
N ARG A 306 -3.46 16.28 2.87
CA ARG A 306 -3.59 17.27 3.94
C ARG A 306 -2.26 17.99 4.12
N ASP A 307 -2.31 19.32 4.12
CA ASP A 307 -1.17 20.13 4.47
C ASP A 307 -0.99 20.11 5.99
N VAL A 308 0.18 19.66 6.44
CA VAL A 308 0.50 19.56 7.87
C VAL A 308 1.63 20.53 8.18
N THR A 309 1.40 21.41 9.15
CA THR A 309 2.40 22.40 9.56
C THR A 309 3.48 21.76 10.43
N PRO A 310 4.79 21.96 10.14
CA PRO A 310 5.87 21.50 11.00
C PRO A 310 5.82 22.14 12.40
N LEU A 311 6.24 21.38 13.41
CA LEU A 311 6.26 21.82 14.82
C LEU A 311 7.09 23.11 15.02
N GLU A 312 8.21 23.24 14.33
CA GLU A 312 9.12 24.39 14.43
C GLU A 312 8.48 25.70 13.97
N ARG A 313 7.61 25.63 12.94
CA ARG A 313 6.92 26.82 12.40
C ARG A 313 5.81 27.30 13.32
N LYS A 314 5.16 26.39 14.05
CA LYS A 314 4.12 26.71 15.04
C LYS A 314 4.67 27.45 16.26
N LYS A 315 5.91 27.13 16.70
CA LYS A 315 6.58 27.86 17.79
C LYS A 315 6.90 29.31 17.44
N ARG A 316 7.22 29.60 16.17
CA ARG A 316 7.55 30.96 15.70
C ARG A 316 6.33 31.87 15.47
N SER A 317 5.15 31.29 15.30
CA SER A 317 3.90 32.04 15.02
C SER A 317 3.04 32.26 16.27
N GLY A 318 3.43 31.71 17.43
CA GLY A 318 2.80 31.93 18.73
C GLY A 318 3.57 32.90 19.64
N VAL A 319 4.54 33.63 19.09
CA VAL A 319 5.23 34.75 19.77
C VAL A 319 4.86 36.00 19.00
N GLY A 320 3.77 36.64 19.42
CA GLY A 320 3.23 37.89 18.89
C GLY A 320 2.31 38.48 19.94
#